data_AF-A0A0P7B641-F1
#
_entry.id   AF-A0A0P7B641-F1
#
_cell.length_a   1.000
_cell.length_b   1.000
_cell.length_c   1.000
_cell.angle_alpha   90.00
_cell.angle_beta   90.00
_cell.angle_gamma   90.00
#
_symmetry.space_group_name_H-M   'P 1'
#
loop_
_entity.id
_entity.type
_entity.pdbx_description
1 polymer ?
#
loop_
_entity_poly.entity_id
_entity_poly.type
_entity_poly.pdbx_seq_one_letter_code
_entity_poly.pdbx_strand_id
1 'polypeptide(L)'
;MINEPEDKEIKDQFAKETLEKKPGTSGACFSWELKPGQAIPDVNIYVPLCQYFKSDKAIVEVIEKIFRNGNDVCNDEIKTPTVHTFISFHFSEKKGAYVTTYVAPFVRFL
;
A
#
# COMPACT_ATOMS: atom_id res chain seq x y z
N MET A 1 8.98 -13.86 16.37
CA MET A 1 10.25 -14.60 16.17
C MET A 1 10.93 -14.73 17.53
N ILE A 2 11.50 -15.89 17.85
CA ILE A 2 11.96 -16.29 19.21
C ILE A 2 13.41 -15.83 19.51
N ASN A 3 13.87 -14.68 19.00
CA ASN A 3 15.26 -14.26 19.23
C ASN A 3 15.52 -12.76 19.05
N GLU A 4 14.61 -11.88 19.46
CA GLU A 4 14.95 -10.46 19.58
C GLU A 4 15.43 -10.18 21.01
N PRO A 5 16.66 -9.65 21.21
CA PRO A 5 17.17 -9.32 22.54
C PRO A 5 16.34 -8.16 23.12
N GLU A 6 15.79 -8.37 24.33
CA GLU A 6 14.80 -7.50 24.98
C GLU A 6 15.35 -6.11 25.40
N ASP A 7 16.67 -5.90 25.34
CA ASP A 7 17.34 -4.71 25.92
C ASP A 7 18.00 -3.76 24.90
N LYS A 8 17.64 -3.80 23.61
CA LYS A 8 18.13 -2.78 22.68
C LYS A 8 17.23 -1.55 22.76
N GLU A 9 17.75 -0.45 23.29
CA GLU A 9 17.22 0.89 23.04
C GLU A 9 16.89 1.00 21.55
N ILE A 10 15.61 1.15 21.23
CA ILE A 10 15.16 1.32 19.85
C ILE A 10 15.79 2.62 19.36
N LYS A 11 16.83 2.50 18.54
CA LYS A 11 17.46 3.68 17.93
C LYS A 11 16.41 4.38 17.11
N ASP A 12 16.06 5.59 17.54
CA ASP A 12 15.05 6.49 16.95
C ASP A 12 15.35 6.85 15.48
N GLN A 13 16.49 6.43 14.94
CA GLN A 13 16.89 6.56 13.53
C GLN A 13 15.95 5.83 12.54
N PHE A 14 15.11 4.91 13.03
CA PHE A 14 14.09 4.24 12.21
C PHE A 14 12.67 4.76 12.51
N ALA A 15 12.52 5.72 13.42
CA ALA A 15 11.23 6.33 13.68
C ALA A 15 10.78 7.07 12.42
N LYS A 16 9.50 6.88 12.08
CA LYS A 16 8.89 7.56 10.95
C LYS A 16 8.94 9.07 11.22
N GLU A 17 9.63 9.80 10.34
CA GLU A 17 9.68 11.26 10.42
C GLU A 17 8.27 11.85 10.47
N THR A 18 8.12 12.93 11.24
CA THR A 18 6.85 13.62 11.38
C THR A 18 6.41 14.16 10.02
N LEU A 19 5.12 14.02 9.70
CA LEU A 19 4.53 14.45 8.42
C LEU A 19 4.93 15.89 8.07
N GLU A 20 5.90 16.05 7.17
CA GLU A 20 6.20 17.35 6.58
C GLU A 20 4.99 17.83 5.76
N LYS A 21 4.75 19.15 5.77
CA LYS A 21 3.61 19.77 5.05
C LYS A 21 3.64 19.56 3.52
N LYS A 22 4.76 19.09 2.97
CA LYS A 22 4.91 18.72 1.56
C LYS A 22 5.66 17.39 1.47
N PRO A 23 5.22 16.46 0.61
CA PRO A 23 6.00 15.25 0.37
C PRO A 23 7.34 15.63 -0.27
N GLY A 24 8.45 15.31 0.41
CA GLY A 24 9.81 15.53 -0.13
C GLY A 24 10.12 14.66 -1.36
N THR A 25 9.28 13.66 -1.64
CA THR A 25 9.37 12.77 -2.80
C THR A 25 7.97 12.47 -3.35
N SER A 26 7.82 12.56 -4.68
CA SER A 26 6.60 12.16 -5.41
C SER A 26 6.92 11.04 -6.39
N GLY A 27 6.06 10.03 -6.50
CA GLY A 27 6.21 8.99 -7.51
C GLY A 27 5.58 7.67 -7.13
N ALA A 28 5.55 6.74 -8.07
CA ALA A 28 5.20 5.35 -7.83
C ALA A 28 6.46 4.53 -7.53
N CYS A 29 6.35 3.53 -6.66
CA CYS A 29 7.38 2.51 -6.48
C CYS A 29 7.13 1.37 -7.48
N PHE A 30 8.20 0.80 -8.01
CA PHE A 30 8.15 -0.33 -8.93
C PHE A 30 8.92 -1.50 -8.32
N SER A 31 8.36 -2.70 -8.44
CA SER A 31 9.00 -3.95 -8.05
C SER A 31 9.06 -4.86 -9.27
N TRP A 32 10.19 -5.53 -9.44
CA TRP A 32 10.43 -6.50 -10.51
C TRP A 32 10.56 -7.89 -9.91
N GLU A 33 9.70 -8.81 -10.32
CA GLU A 33 9.75 -10.21 -9.89
C GLU A 33 10.56 -11.03 -10.90
N LEU A 34 11.74 -11.50 -10.49
CA LEU A 34 12.61 -12.34 -11.31
C LEU A 34 12.27 -13.82 -11.10
N LYS A 35 12.02 -14.56 -12.18
CA LYS A 35 11.75 -16.00 -12.14
C LYS A 35 12.74 -16.75 -13.05
N PRO A 36 13.28 -17.91 -12.62
CA PRO A 36 14.14 -18.72 -13.49
C PRO A 36 13.43 -19.09 -14.79
N GLY A 37 14.10 -18.89 -15.93
CA GLY A 37 13.56 -19.18 -17.26
C GLY A 37 12.61 -18.12 -17.82
N GLN A 38 12.33 -17.05 -17.08
CA GLN A 38 11.51 -15.92 -17.55
C GLN A 38 12.42 -14.81 -18.11
N ALA A 39 12.25 -14.49 -19.40
CA ALA A 39 13.09 -13.51 -20.10
C ALA A 39 12.80 -12.06 -19.69
N ILE A 40 11.54 -11.74 -19.35
CA ILE A 40 11.08 -10.40 -18.99
C ILE A 40 10.44 -10.49 -17.61
N PRO A 41 10.92 -9.76 -16.60
CA PRO A 41 10.36 -9.82 -15.25
C PRO A 41 8.93 -9.28 -15.18
N ASP A 42 8.14 -9.83 -14.26
CA ASP A 42 6.83 -9.27 -13.95
C ASP A 42 7.02 -7.97 -13.16
N VAL A 43 6.14 -6.99 -13.40
CA VAL A 43 6.23 -5.67 -12.76
C VAL A 43 5.01 -5.44 -11.87
N ASN A 44 5.27 -5.06 -10.62
CA ASN A 44 4.27 -4.58 -9.68
C ASN A 44 4.49 -3.09 -9.42
N ILE A 45 3.43 -2.30 -9.58
CA ILE A 45 3.45 -0.84 -9.35
C ILE A 45 2.78 -0.58 -8.01
N TYR A 46 3.37 0.26 -7.16
CA TYR A 46 2.82 0.70 -5.88
C TYR A 46 2.66 2.21 -5.90
N VAL A 47 1.45 2.69 -5.62
CA VAL A 47 1.13 4.12 -5.60
C VAL A 47 0.80 4.54 -4.16
N PRO A 48 1.55 5.50 -3.57
CA PRO A 48 1.26 6.03 -2.24
C PRO A 48 0.02 6.94 -2.29
N LEU A 49 -1.13 6.41 -1.87
CA LEU A 49 -2.43 7.07 -2.00
C LEU A 49 -2.50 8.38 -1.21
N CYS A 50 -1.84 8.44 -0.06
CA CYS A 50 -1.80 9.64 0.78
C CYS A 50 -1.14 10.86 0.09
N GLN A 51 -0.39 10.66 -1.00
CA GLN A 51 0.19 11.77 -1.78
C GLN A 51 -0.80 12.38 -2.78
N TYR A 52 -1.81 11.61 -3.21
CA TYR A 52 -2.71 11.98 -4.30
C TYR A 52 -4.14 12.31 -3.83
N PHE A 53 -4.51 11.86 -2.63
CA PHE A 53 -5.85 12.02 -2.09
C PHE A 53 -5.86 12.83 -0.80
N LYS A 54 -6.88 13.68 -0.65
CA LYS A 54 -7.05 14.53 0.54
C LYS A 54 -7.73 13.83 1.72
N SER A 55 -8.35 12.68 1.49
CA SER A 55 -9.05 11.92 2.52
C SER A 55 -9.18 10.45 2.14
N ASP A 56 -9.31 9.59 3.15
CA ASP A 56 -9.55 8.16 2.96
C ASP A 56 -10.88 7.88 2.24
N LYS A 57 -11.91 8.67 2.54
CA LYS A 57 -13.19 8.60 1.82
C LYS A 57 -13.03 8.77 0.30
N ALA A 58 -12.21 9.74 -0.13
CA ALA A 58 -11.96 9.96 -1.56
C ALA A 58 -11.18 8.80 -2.20
N ILE A 59 -10.34 8.11 -1.42
CA ILE A 59 -9.64 6.89 -1.86
C ILE A 59 -10.65 5.77 -2.09
N VAL A 60 -11.51 5.49 -1.10
CA VAL A 60 -12.53 4.44 -1.15
C VAL A 60 -13.43 4.61 -2.38
N GLU A 61 -13.95 5.83 -2.62
CA GLU A 61 -14.81 6.12 -3.77
C GLU A 61 -14.15 5.82 -5.14
N VAL A 62 -12.82 5.98 -5.25
CA VAL A 62 -12.08 5.65 -6.47
C VAL A 62 -11.84 4.15 -6.57
N ILE A 63 -11.47 3.51 -5.47
CA ILE A 63 -11.24 2.07 -5.40
C ILE A 63 -12.53 1.31 -5.76
N GLU A 64 -13.68 1.71 -5.21
CA GLU A 64 -14.99 1.15 -5.56
C GLU A 64 -15.29 1.26 -7.06
N LYS A 65 -14.93 2.37 -7.71
CA LYS A 65 -15.11 2.54 -9.16
C LYS A 65 -14.23 1.57 -9.95
N ILE A 66 -12.99 1.33 -9.50
CA ILE A 66 -12.09 0.36 -10.12
C ILE A 66 -12.69 -1.05 -10.03
N PHE A 67 -13.17 -1.46 -8.86
CA PHE A 67 -13.74 -2.78 -8.65
C PHE A 67 -15.10 -2.98 -9.33
N ARG A 68 -15.97 -1.96 -9.37
CA ARG A 68 -17.22 -2.00 -10.17
C ARG A 68 -16.96 -2.24 -11.64
N ASN A 69 -15.94 -1.58 -12.21
CA ASN A 69 -15.56 -1.82 -13.61
C ASN A 69 -14.99 -3.24 -13.82
N GLY A 70 -14.44 -3.85 -12.77
CA GLY A 70 -13.96 -5.24 -12.76
C GLY A 70 -15.02 -6.29 -12.42
N ASN A 71 -16.27 -5.89 -12.15
CA ASN A 71 -17.34 -6.74 -11.60
C ASN A 71 -16.97 -7.44 -10.26
N ASP A 72 -16.12 -6.82 -9.45
CA ASP A 72 -15.69 -7.33 -8.15
C ASP A 72 -16.34 -6.54 -6.99
N VAL A 73 -16.48 -7.17 -5.82
CA VAL A 73 -17.17 -6.61 -4.65
C VAL A 73 -16.16 -6.27 -3.57
N CYS A 74 -16.09 -5.00 -3.16
CA CYS A 74 -15.39 -4.63 -1.93
C CYS A 74 -16.16 -5.17 -0.71
N ASN A 75 -15.47 -5.91 0.16
CA ASN A 75 -16.03 -6.31 1.45
C ASN A 75 -15.84 -5.17 2.47
N ASP A 76 -16.95 -4.64 2.98
CA ASP A 76 -16.98 -3.52 3.92
C ASP A 76 -16.86 -3.93 5.41
N GLU A 77 -16.51 -5.19 5.71
CA GLU A 77 -16.45 -5.72 7.08
C GLU A 77 -15.29 -5.22 7.95
N ILE A 78 -14.49 -4.26 7.49
CA ILE A 78 -13.38 -3.70 8.29
C ILE A 78 -13.94 -2.85 9.44
N LYS A 79 -14.01 -3.45 10.64
CA LYS A 79 -14.55 -2.81 11.86
C LYS A 79 -13.60 -1.83 12.54
N THR A 80 -12.30 -1.92 12.25
CA THR A 80 -11.28 -1.08 12.88
C THR A 80 -11.02 0.16 12.03
N PRO A 81 -10.97 1.37 12.60
CA PRO A 81 -10.57 2.56 11.87
C PRO A 81 -9.20 2.35 11.23
N THR A 82 -9.17 2.34 9.90
CA THR A 82 -7.95 2.16 9.10
C THR A 82 -7.85 3.27 8.07
N VAL A 83 -6.64 3.48 7.55
CA VAL A 83 -6.37 4.42 6.46
C VAL A 83 -5.59 3.73 5.36
N HIS A 84 -5.97 4.00 4.12
CA HIS A 84 -5.28 3.49 2.94
C HIS A 84 -3.94 4.20 2.78
N THR A 85 -2.88 3.40 2.63
CA THR A 85 -1.50 3.88 2.49
C THR A 85 -1.02 3.74 1.05
N PHE A 86 -1.10 2.53 0.50
CA PHE A 86 -0.71 2.21 -0.87
C PHE A 86 -1.82 1.43 -1.57
N ILE A 87 -1.88 1.58 -2.89
CA ILE A 87 -2.50 0.61 -3.78
C ILE A 87 -1.41 0.03 -4.68
N SER A 88 -1.44 -1.27 -4.93
CA SER A 88 -0.60 -1.90 -5.93
C SER A 88 -1.39 -2.51 -7.06
N PHE A 89 -0.82 -2.46 -8.26
CA PHE A 89 -1.35 -3.06 -9.46
C PHE A 89 -0.32 -3.99 -10.07
N HIS A 90 -0.78 -5.19 -10.44
CA HIS A 90 -0.03 -6.19 -11.17
C HIS A 90 -0.91 -6.72 -12.31
N PHE A 91 -0.33 -6.94 -13.48
CA PHE A 91 -1.00 -7.65 -14.57
C PHE A 91 -0.12 -8.76 -15.10
N SER A 92 -0.73 -9.92 -15.34
CA SER A 92 -0.12 -10.98 -16.14
C SER A 92 -1.16 -11.55 -17.09
N GLU A 93 -0.77 -11.96 -18.30
CA GLU A 93 -1.68 -12.56 -19.27
C GLU A 93 -2.37 -13.82 -18.72
N LYS A 94 -1.66 -14.59 -17.89
CA LYS A 94 -2.16 -15.85 -17.33
C LYS A 94 -3.17 -15.66 -16.19
N LYS A 95 -2.95 -14.69 -15.31
CA LYS A 95 -3.76 -14.50 -14.08
C LYS A 95 -4.68 -13.28 -14.14
N GLY A 96 -4.58 -12.46 -15.18
CA GLY A 96 -5.29 -11.20 -15.28
C GLY A 96 -4.71 -10.11 -14.38
N ALA A 97 -5.53 -9.11 -14.07
CA ALA A 97 -5.17 -8.02 -13.18
C ALA A 97 -5.32 -8.43 -11.71
N TYR A 98 -4.36 -8.04 -10.90
CA TYR A 98 -4.38 -8.18 -9.45
C TYR A 98 -4.16 -6.82 -8.81
N VAL A 99 -5.08 -6.45 -7.92
CA VAL A 99 -5.05 -5.20 -7.16
C VAL A 99 -4.91 -5.53 -5.68
N THR A 100 -4.02 -4.83 -4.98
CA THR A 100 -3.87 -4.97 -3.52
C THR A 100 -3.89 -3.61 -2.88
N THR A 101 -4.66 -3.45 -1.81
CA THR A 101 -4.70 -2.23 -1.02
C THR A 101 -4.03 -2.49 0.32
N TYR A 102 -3.15 -1.57 0.71
CA TYR A 102 -2.43 -1.62 1.99
C TYR A 102 -3.06 -0.63 2.95
N VAL A 103 -3.62 -1.14 4.05
CA VAL A 103 -4.26 -0.33 5.08
C VAL A 103 -3.43 -0.32 6.35
N ALA A 104 -3.37 0.82 7.04
CA ALA A 104 -2.74 0.95 8.34
C ALA A 104 -3.81 1.26 9.41
N PRO A 105 -3.69 0.71 10.63
CA PRO A 105 -4.55 1.12 11.73
C PRO A 105 -4.38 2.61 12.00
N PHE A 106 -5.50 3.31 12.23
CA PHE A 106 -5.47 4.73 12.57
C PHE A 106 -5.00 4.89 14.03
N VAL A 107 -3.69 5.01 14.23
CA VAL A 107 -3.11 5.32 15.54
C VAL A 107 -2.97 6.84 15.66
N ARG A 108 -3.85 7.48 16.43
CA ARG A 108 -3.56 8.83 16.95
C ARG A 108 -2.52 8.66 18.04
N PHE A 109 -1.31 9.18 17.82
CA PHE A 109 -0.49 9.57 18.95
C PHE A 109 -1.20 10.76 19.61
N LEU A 110 -1.72 10.51 20.82
CA LEU A 110 -2.31 11.53 21.69
C LEU A 110 -1.21 12.42 22.28
#